data_AF-A0A8C0L6T8-F1
#
_entry.id   AF-A0A8C0L6T8-F1
#
_cell.length_a   1.000
_cell.length_b   1.000
_cell.length_c   1.000
_cell.angle_alpha   90.00
_cell.angle_beta   90.00
_cell.angle_gamma   90.00
#
_symmetry.space_group_name_H-M   'P 1'
#
loop_
_entity.id
_entity.type
_entity.pdbx_description
1 polymer ?
#
loop_
_entity_poly.entity_id
_entity_poly.type
_entity_poly.pdbx_seq_one_letter_code
_entity_poly.pdbx_strand_id
1 'polypeptide(L)'
;ISKNETNYPEIKKPTFMDEEVQNLLIKMTGLNLQKVFKPAIQELKPPTYKLMTQAQLEEATRKAIEAAKVRLKMPPVLEEPVPINDVLAEDKILEGAETAKYAFTDISYSIPHRERFIVVREPSGTLRKASWEERDRMIQIYFPKEGRRVLTPVIFKEENLRNVYSQDRHVDVLNLCVAQFEPDSAEYIKIHHQTYEDIDKHGKYDLLHSTRHFGGMAWYFVNKKKIDGLPIDQIQRDLVDDATSLVQLYHILHPDGQSAQEAKEQAAEGLHLIKVFAKTEAQKGAYIELTLQAYQETVTSHSAAS
;
A
#
# COMPACT_ATOMS: atom_id res chain seq x y z
N ILE A 1 25.89 -45.21 3.58
CA ILE A 1 25.63 -44.11 4.55
C ILE A 1 24.79 -43.09 3.81
N SER A 2 23.47 -43.25 3.91
CA SER A 2 22.49 -42.38 3.26
C SER A 2 22.42 -41.07 4.05
N LYS A 3 22.70 -39.95 3.40
CA LYS A 3 22.49 -38.62 3.98
C LYS A 3 20.98 -38.36 4.00
N ASN A 4 20.42 -38.35 5.21
CA ASN A 4 19.08 -37.82 5.45
C ASN A 4 19.12 -36.31 5.21
N GLU A 5 18.62 -35.87 4.06
CA GLU A 5 18.19 -34.49 3.87
C GLU A 5 16.94 -34.29 4.74
N THR A 6 17.13 -33.59 5.86
CA THR A 6 16.05 -33.10 6.70
C THR A 6 15.27 -32.06 5.92
N ASN A 7 14.17 -32.51 5.32
CA ASN A 7 13.18 -31.69 4.65
C ASN A 7 12.40 -30.90 5.72
N TYR A 8 12.95 -29.78 6.18
CA TYR A 8 12.17 -28.78 6.91
C TYR A 8 11.17 -28.16 5.92
N PRO A 9 9.87 -28.06 6.25
CA PRO A 9 8.96 -27.32 5.39
C PRO A 9 9.45 -25.87 5.35
N GLU A 10 9.86 -25.39 4.18
CA GLU A 10 10.09 -23.96 3.96
C GLU A 10 8.79 -23.24 4.33
N ILE A 11 8.79 -22.57 5.49
CA ILE A 11 7.68 -21.75 5.92
C ILE A 11 7.61 -20.60 4.91
N LYS A 12 6.71 -20.73 3.93
CA LYS A 12 6.47 -19.68 2.95
C LYS A 12 6.08 -18.42 3.70
N LYS A 13 6.82 -17.34 3.46
CA LYS A 13 6.47 -16.04 4.03
C LYS A 13 5.08 -15.65 3.50
N PRO A 14 4.18 -15.18 4.38
CA PRO A 14 2.88 -14.74 3.97
C PRO A 14 2.99 -13.62 2.94
N THR A 15 2.13 -13.65 1.94
CA THR A 15 2.03 -12.59 0.94
C THR A 15 1.01 -11.55 1.36
N PHE A 16 1.13 -10.34 0.81
CA PHE A 16 0.16 -9.28 1.09
C PHE A 16 -1.28 -9.68 0.72
N MET A 17 -1.47 -10.58 -0.25
CA MET A 17 -2.78 -11.02 -0.75
C MET A 17 -3.37 -12.21 0.00
N ASP A 18 -2.67 -12.76 0.98
CA ASP A 18 -3.18 -13.88 1.77
C ASP A 18 -4.41 -13.45 2.58
N GLU A 19 -5.40 -14.34 2.70
CA GLU A 19 -6.69 -14.01 3.32
C GLU A 19 -6.53 -13.57 4.78
N GLU A 20 -5.65 -14.22 5.55
CA GLU A 20 -5.36 -13.86 6.94
C GLU A 20 -4.81 -12.44 7.06
N VAL A 21 -3.85 -12.08 6.19
CA VAL A 21 -3.23 -10.75 6.14
C VAL A 21 -4.28 -9.71 5.73
N GLN A 22 -5.05 -9.99 4.67
CA GLN A 22 -6.09 -9.08 4.20
C GLN A 22 -7.16 -8.84 5.26
N ASN A 23 -7.58 -9.87 6.01
CA ASN A 23 -8.56 -9.73 7.08
C ASN A 23 -8.06 -8.82 8.20
N LEU A 24 -6.80 -8.98 8.63
CA LEU A 24 -6.17 -8.10 9.64
C LEU A 24 -6.09 -6.66 9.13
N LEU A 25 -5.63 -6.45 7.90
CA LEU A 25 -5.50 -5.12 7.31
C LEU A 25 -6.85 -4.43 7.08
N ILE A 26 -7.88 -5.17 6.66
CA ILE A 26 -9.24 -4.65 6.49
C ILE A 26 -9.81 -4.21 7.84
N LYS A 27 -9.61 -5.01 8.90
CA LYS A 27 -10.03 -4.66 10.25
C LYS A 27 -9.39 -3.35 10.70
N MET A 28 -8.07 -3.25 10.61
CA MET A 28 -7.31 -2.07 11.04
C MET A 28 -7.57 -0.81 10.21
N THR A 29 -7.95 -0.97 8.93
CA THR A 29 -8.27 0.18 8.07
C THR A 29 -9.53 0.90 8.57
N GLY A 30 -10.44 0.16 9.21
CA GLY A 30 -11.73 0.67 9.65
C GLY A 30 -12.63 1.11 8.47
N LEU A 31 -13.88 1.46 8.79
CA LEU A 31 -14.84 1.93 7.80
C LEU A 31 -15.58 3.16 8.31
N ASN A 32 -15.12 4.33 7.89
CA ASN A 32 -15.82 5.58 8.12
C ASN A 32 -16.50 6.08 6.83
N LEU A 33 -17.83 5.92 6.76
CA LEU A 33 -18.63 6.30 5.59
C LEU A 33 -18.49 7.78 5.22
N GLN A 34 -18.38 8.67 6.20
CA GLN A 34 -18.24 10.12 5.96
C GLN A 34 -16.91 10.45 5.27
N LYS A 35 -15.84 9.72 5.62
CA LYS A 35 -14.52 9.90 5.02
C LYS A 35 -14.43 9.23 3.65
N VAL A 36 -14.97 8.02 3.51
CA VAL A 36 -14.97 7.26 2.25
C VAL A 36 -15.77 7.97 1.15
N PHE A 37 -16.92 8.54 1.51
CA PHE A 37 -17.80 9.29 0.63
C PHE A 37 -17.73 10.80 0.89
N LYS A 38 -16.51 11.33 1.06
CA LYS A 38 -16.30 12.77 1.16
C LYS A 38 -16.83 13.48 -0.09
N PRO A 39 -17.56 14.61 0.05
CA PRO A 39 -18.03 15.38 -1.10
C PRO A 39 -16.89 15.75 -2.04
N ALA A 40 -17.00 15.34 -3.30
CA ALA A 40 -16.02 15.65 -4.33
C ALA A 40 -16.26 17.05 -4.90
N ILE A 41 -15.17 17.77 -5.18
CA ILE A 41 -15.23 19.03 -5.93
C ILE A 41 -15.39 18.67 -7.40
N GLN A 42 -16.64 18.62 -7.86
CA GLN A 42 -17.03 18.27 -9.22
C GLN A 42 -18.31 19.02 -9.62
N GLU A 43 -18.72 18.91 -10.88
CA GLU A 43 -19.99 19.47 -11.33
C GLU A 43 -21.16 18.90 -10.51
N LEU A 44 -21.90 19.80 -9.86
CA LEU A 44 -22.98 19.43 -8.96
C LEU A 44 -24.27 19.23 -9.74
N LYS A 45 -25.01 18.18 -9.35
CA LYS A 45 -26.37 17.91 -9.83
C LYS A 45 -27.35 18.09 -8.67
N PRO A 46 -28.61 18.49 -8.94
CA PRO A 46 -29.60 18.64 -7.88
C PRO A 46 -29.78 17.31 -7.12
N PRO A 47 -29.79 17.32 -5.78
CA PRO A 47 -29.95 16.11 -4.99
C PRO A 47 -31.37 15.54 -5.14
N THR A 48 -31.49 14.21 -5.06
CA THR A 48 -32.79 13.51 -5.08
C THR A 48 -33.19 13.12 -3.66
N TYR A 49 -34.35 13.59 -3.21
CA TYR A 49 -34.90 13.25 -1.90
C TYR A 49 -35.84 12.04 -2.00
N LYS A 50 -35.80 11.17 -0.99
CA LYS A 50 -36.69 10.00 -0.87
C LYS A 50 -37.17 9.89 0.57
N LEU A 51 -38.45 9.62 0.75
CA LEU A 51 -39.03 9.29 2.06
C LEU A 51 -38.78 7.79 2.30
N MET A 52 -38.16 7.45 3.43
CA MET A 52 -37.78 6.08 3.77
C MET A 52 -38.33 5.67 5.13
N THR A 53 -38.73 4.41 5.25
CA THR A 53 -38.97 3.77 6.56
C THR A 53 -37.64 3.40 7.22
N GLN A 54 -37.66 3.06 8.52
CA GLN A 54 -36.46 2.64 9.25
C GLN A 54 -35.76 1.45 8.58
N ALA A 55 -36.53 0.43 8.18
CA ALA A 55 -35.98 -0.74 7.47
C ALA A 55 -35.33 -0.37 6.13
N GLN A 56 -35.93 0.56 5.38
CA GLN A 56 -35.37 1.03 4.11
C GLN A 56 -34.08 1.85 4.31
N LEU A 57 -33.99 2.60 5.40
CA LEU A 57 -32.79 3.33 5.77
C LEU A 57 -31.64 2.36 6.12
N GLU A 58 -31.92 1.31 6.89
CA GLU A 58 -30.95 0.26 7.24
C GLU A 58 -30.47 -0.52 6.01
N GLU A 59 -31.37 -0.81 5.06
CA GLU A 59 -30.96 -1.41 3.79
C GLU A 59 -30.08 -0.49 2.96
N ALA A 60 -30.40 0.81 2.93
CA ALA A 60 -29.60 1.80 2.22
C ALA A 60 -28.20 1.98 2.83
N THR A 61 -28.10 1.98 4.17
CA THR A 61 -26.81 2.03 4.87
C THR A 61 -25.99 0.77 4.61
N ARG A 62 -26.61 -0.43 4.62
CA ARG A 62 -25.92 -1.68 4.27
C ARG A 62 -25.36 -1.66 2.84
N LYS A 63 -26.14 -1.18 1.86
CA LYS A 63 -25.67 -1.01 0.48
C LYS A 63 -24.51 -0.02 0.38
N ALA A 64 -24.55 1.08 1.15
CA ALA A 64 -23.44 2.03 1.22
C ALA A 64 -22.18 1.40 1.83
N ILE A 65 -22.31 0.54 2.83
CA ILE A 65 -21.20 -0.21 3.43
C ILE A 65 -20.59 -1.19 2.42
N GLU A 66 -21.41 -1.93 1.67
CA GLU A 66 -20.93 -2.85 0.62
C GLU A 66 -20.17 -2.09 -0.48
N ALA A 67 -20.72 -0.95 -0.94
CA ALA A 67 -20.04 -0.09 -1.89
C ALA A 67 -18.73 0.49 -1.33
N ALA A 68 -18.71 0.87 -0.06
CA ALA A 68 -17.51 1.34 0.63
C ALA A 68 -16.43 0.26 0.67
N LYS A 69 -16.78 -1.00 0.97
CA LYS A 69 -15.83 -2.13 0.96
C LYS A 69 -15.18 -2.32 -0.42
N VAL A 70 -15.95 -2.23 -1.50
CA VAL A 70 -15.42 -2.31 -2.87
C VAL A 70 -14.46 -1.14 -3.16
N ARG A 71 -14.81 0.08 -2.73
CA ARG A 71 -13.97 1.28 -2.90
C ARG A 71 -12.69 1.22 -2.06
N LEU A 72 -12.73 0.56 -0.91
CA LEU A 72 -11.62 0.40 0.02
C LEU A 72 -10.67 -0.75 -0.34
N LYS A 73 -10.95 -1.48 -1.44
CA LYS A 73 -10.07 -2.54 -1.91
C LYS A 73 -8.65 -2.02 -2.10
N MET A 74 -7.72 -2.64 -1.37
CA MET A 74 -6.32 -2.22 -1.32
C MET A 74 -5.62 -2.59 -2.64
N PRO A 75 -4.77 -1.69 -3.18
CA PRO A 75 -3.96 -2.02 -4.35
C PRO A 75 -2.93 -3.10 -3.98
N PRO A 76 -2.59 -4.01 -4.92
CA PRO A 76 -1.57 -5.00 -4.67
C PRO A 76 -0.20 -4.36 -4.47
N VAL A 77 0.56 -4.90 -3.52
CA VAL A 77 1.96 -4.54 -3.30
C VAL A 77 2.80 -5.53 -4.09
N LEU A 78 3.51 -5.02 -5.09
CA LEU A 78 4.40 -5.79 -5.96
C LEU A 78 5.83 -5.32 -5.77
N GLU A 79 6.78 -6.21 -6.06
CA GLU A 79 8.20 -5.88 -6.11
C GLU A 79 8.55 -5.23 -7.45
N GLU A 80 9.68 -4.53 -7.48
CA GLU A 80 10.18 -3.88 -8.70
C GLU A 80 10.56 -4.95 -9.75
N PRO A 81 10.12 -4.80 -11.02
CA PRO A 81 10.43 -5.77 -12.04
C PRO A 81 11.89 -5.68 -12.45
N VAL A 82 12.45 -6.81 -12.87
CA VAL A 82 13.80 -6.85 -13.44
C VAL A 82 13.83 -6.00 -14.73
N PRO A 83 14.84 -5.14 -14.93
CA PRO A 83 15.01 -4.38 -16.17
C PRO A 83 15.07 -5.31 -17.40
N ILE A 84 14.34 -4.94 -18.45
CA ILE A 84 14.34 -5.68 -19.72
C ILE A 84 15.56 -5.27 -20.54
N ASN A 85 16.53 -6.18 -20.65
CA ASN A 85 17.72 -6.00 -21.49
C ASN A 85 17.82 -7.14 -22.50
N ASP A 86 16.85 -7.20 -23.41
CA ASP A 86 16.74 -8.27 -24.40
C ASP A 86 16.92 -7.72 -25.83
N VAL A 87 17.92 -8.23 -26.54
CA VAL A 87 18.29 -7.83 -27.89
C VAL A 87 17.84 -8.93 -28.86
N LEU A 88 17.01 -8.56 -29.82
CA LEU A 88 16.41 -9.49 -30.79
C LEU A 88 17.30 -9.68 -32.02
N ALA A 89 17.92 -8.60 -32.51
CA ALA A 89 18.78 -8.62 -33.70
C ALA A 89 19.77 -7.45 -33.69
N GLU A 90 20.91 -7.62 -34.36
CA GLU A 90 21.94 -6.58 -34.52
C GLU A 90 22.35 -6.48 -35.99
N ASP A 91 21.93 -5.40 -36.65
CA ASP A 91 22.20 -5.17 -38.07
C ASP A 91 23.19 -4.01 -38.23
N LYS A 92 24.49 -4.29 -38.12
CA LYS A 92 25.56 -3.26 -38.18
C LYS A 92 25.62 -2.48 -39.50
N ILE A 93 24.98 -2.99 -40.56
CA ILE A 93 24.90 -2.29 -41.86
C ILE A 93 24.04 -1.02 -41.74
N LEU A 94 23.12 -0.97 -40.78
CA LEU A 94 22.26 0.19 -40.52
C LEU A 94 22.89 1.21 -39.57
N GLU A 95 24.08 0.92 -39.05
CA GLU A 95 24.78 1.82 -38.13
C GLU A 95 25.12 3.15 -38.83
N GLY A 96 24.63 4.26 -38.25
CA GLY A 96 24.86 5.60 -38.78
C GLY A 96 23.97 6.01 -39.97
N ALA A 97 23.03 5.15 -40.39
CA ALA A 97 22.04 5.51 -41.42
C ALA A 97 20.99 6.50 -40.88
N GLU A 98 20.64 6.40 -39.60
CA GLU A 98 19.61 7.19 -38.95
C GLU A 98 20.16 7.87 -37.69
N THR A 99 19.62 9.03 -37.32
CA THR A 99 20.05 9.80 -36.14
C THR A 99 19.16 9.58 -34.92
N ALA A 100 17.94 9.10 -35.11
CA ALA A 100 16.95 8.88 -34.07
C ALA A 100 16.57 7.40 -33.95
N LYS A 101 16.11 7.01 -32.76
CA LYS A 101 15.56 5.67 -32.53
C LYS A 101 14.10 5.57 -32.98
N TYR A 102 13.71 4.42 -33.50
CA TYR A 102 12.32 4.13 -33.88
C TYR A 102 11.70 3.15 -32.90
N ALA A 103 10.50 3.47 -32.42
CA ALA A 103 9.73 2.62 -31.52
C ALA A 103 8.54 2.01 -32.27
N PHE A 104 8.56 0.70 -32.46
CA PHE A 104 7.47 -0.06 -33.08
C PHE A 104 6.62 -0.69 -31.99
N THR A 105 5.31 -0.43 -32.03
CA THR A 105 4.35 -0.92 -31.03
C THR A 105 3.23 -1.68 -31.72
N ASP A 106 2.99 -2.92 -31.30
CA ASP A 106 1.79 -3.64 -31.69
C ASP A 106 0.57 -3.00 -31.02
N ILE A 107 -0.46 -2.65 -31.79
CA ILE A 107 -1.69 -1.97 -31.33
C ILE A 107 -2.93 -2.88 -31.37
N SER A 108 -2.75 -4.20 -31.44
CA SER A 108 -3.86 -5.17 -31.43
C SER A 108 -4.67 -5.10 -30.14
N TYR A 109 -6.00 -4.97 -30.24
CA TYR A 109 -6.88 -4.75 -29.08
C TYR A 109 -7.02 -5.97 -28.16
N SER A 110 -6.95 -7.18 -28.70
CA SER A 110 -7.14 -8.43 -27.95
C SER A 110 -5.97 -8.83 -27.04
N ILE A 111 -4.83 -8.12 -27.12
CA ILE A 111 -3.61 -8.50 -26.41
C ILE A 111 -3.47 -7.68 -25.11
N PRO A 112 -3.28 -8.34 -23.95
CA PRO A 112 -3.01 -7.66 -22.69
C PRO A 112 -1.77 -6.76 -22.75
N HIS A 113 -1.81 -5.65 -22.01
CA HIS A 113 -0.72 -4.67 -21.99
C HIS A 113 0.62 -5.21 -21.47
N ARG A 114 0.65 -6.32 -20.72
CA ARG A 114 1.91 -6.96 -20.27
C ARG A 114 2.52 -7.91 -21.31
N GLU A 115 1.74 -8.42 -22.24
CA GLU A 115 2.18 -9.39 -23.27
C GLU A 115 2.46 -8.72 -24.63
N ARG A 116 2.02 -7.47 -24.80
CA ARG A 116 2.20 -6.66 -26.01
C ARG A 116 3.68 -6.54 -26.42
N PHE A 117 3.96 -6.65 -27.72
CA PHE A 117 5.30 -6.47 -28.26
C PHE A 117 5.57 -4.99 -28.54
N ILE A 118 6.66 -4.48 -27.95
CA ILE A 118 7.18 -3.14 -28.18
C ILE A 118 8.69 -3.25 -28.36
N VAL A 119 9.17 -2.86 -29.53
CA VAL A 119 10.57 -2.96 -29.91
C VAL A 119 11.11 -1.61 -30.33
N VAL A 120 12.39 -1.39 -30.04
CA VAL A 120 13.10 -0.15 -30.35
C VAL A 120 14.26 -0.50 -31.26
N ARG A 121 14.30 0.14 -32.43
CA ARG A 121 15.46 0.14 -33.32
C ARG A 121 16.33 1.33 -32.99
N GLU A 122 17.56 1.06 -32.58
CA GLU A 122 18.55 2.10 -32.26
C GLU A 122 19.36 2.51 -33.49
N PRO A 123 19.94 3.73 -33.49
CA PRO A 123 20.85 4.21 -34.55
C PRO A 123 22.07 3.31 -34.81
N SER A 124 22.43 2.46 -33.84
CA SER A 124 23.49 1.45 -33.96
C SER A 124 23.10 0.26 -34.84
N GLY A 125 21.84 0.16 -35.27
CA GLY A 125 21.29 -1.00 -35.97
C GLY A 125 20.77 -2.09 -35.04
N THR A 126 20.86 -1.93 -33.71
CA THR A 126 20.34 -2.89 -32.73
C THR A 126 18.82 -2.83 -32.62
N LEU A 127 18.15 -3.97 -32.73
CA LEU A 127 16.73 -4.15 -32.44
C LEU A 127 16.58 -4.79 -31.06
N ARG A 128 16.09 -4.03 -30.09
CA ARG A 128 15.88 -4.50 -28.71
C ARG A 128 14.43 -4.36 -28.28
N LYS A 129 14.06 -5.03 -27.19
CA LYS A 129 12.80 -4.74 -26.50
C LYS A 129 12.85 -3.36 -25.84
N ALA A 130 11.70 -2.69 -25.78
CA ALA A 130 11.56 -1.42 -25.07
C ALA A 130 11.76 -1.62 -23.56
N SER A 131 12.32 -0.60 -22.89
CA SER A 131 12.35 -0.57 -21.42
C SER A 131 10.94 -0.45 -20.84
N TRP A 132 10.77 -0.70 -19.53
CA TRP A 132 9.47 -0.54 -18.85
C TRP A 132 8.92 0.89 -18.99
N GLU A 133 9.78 1.90 -18.86
CA GLU A 133 9.40 3.30 -19.03
C GLU A 133 8.96 3.62 -20.47
N GLU A 134 9.70 3.13 -21.46
CA GLU A 134 9.35 3.29 -22.87
C GLU A 134 8.02 2.59 -23.18
N ARG A 135 7.82 1.39 -22.63
CA ARG A 135 6.60 0.60 -22.77
C ARG A 135 5.39 1.33 -22.20
N ASP A 136 5.45 1.78 -20.95
CA ASP A 136 4.34 2.49 -20.31
C ASP A 136 3.98 3.77 -21.06
N ARG A 137 4.99 4.50 -21.54
CA ARG A 137 4.79 5.70 -22.35
C ARG A 137 4.13 5.40 -23.69
N MET A 138 4.59 4.38 -24.41
CA MET A 138 3.98 3.98 -25.70
C MET A 138 2.54 3.49 -25.50
N ILE A 139 2.28 2.70 -24.46
CA ILE A 139 0.93 2.23 -24.14
C ILE A 139 0.02 3.43 -23.87
N GLN A 140 0.43 4.43 -23.10
CA GLN A 140 -0.41 5.61 -22.85
C GLN A 140 -0.68 6.45 -24.11
N ILE A 141 0.23 6.47 -25.09
CA ILE A 141 0.05 7.20 -26.36
C ILE A 141 -1.03 6.53 -27.22
N TYR A 142 -0.97 5.21 -27.37
CA TYR A 142 -1.91 4.47 -28.22
C TYR A 142 -3.21 4.07 -27.50
N PHE A 143 -3.14 3.84 -26.19
CA PHE A 143 -4.25 3.42 -25.32
C PHE A 143 -4.35 4.37 -24.12
N PRO A 144 -4.90 5.59 -24.31
CA PRO A 144 -4.95 6.59 -23.25
C PRO A 144 -5.86 6.13 -22.10
N LYS A 145 -5.28 6.05 -20.89
CA LYS A 145 -6.00 5.83 -19.63
C LYS A 145 -6.26 7.16 -18.94
N GLU A 146 -7.49 7.35 -18.45
CA GLU A 146 -7.85 8.53 -17.65
C GLU A 146 -6.97 8.65 -16.39
N GLY A 147 -6.55 9.87 -16.08
CA GLY A 147 -5.68 10.18 -14.95
C GLY A 147 -4.18 9.93 -15.18
N ARG A 148 -3.79 9.24 -16.25
CA ARG A 148 -2.38 9.00 -16.61
C ARG A 148 -1.90 9.99 -17.67
N ARG A 149 -0.71 10.54 -17.47
CA ARG A 149 -0.03 11.43 -18.43
C ARG A 149 1.16 10.73 -19.08
N VAL A 150 1.44 11.07 -20.34
CA VAL A 150 2.58 10.54 -21.11
C VAL A 150 3.92 11.00 -20.51
N LEU A 151 3.98 12.26 -20.09
CA LEU A 151 5.12 12.81 -19.37
C LEU A 151 4.83 12.78 -17.87
N THR A 152 5.83 12.38 -17.10
CA THR A 152 5.74 12.31 -15.65
C THR A 152 5.38 13.69 -15.07
N PRO A 153 4.30 13.80 -14.30
CA PRO A 153 3.90 15.06 -13.67
C PRO A 153 4.98 15.62 -12.74
N VAL A 154 5.20 16.95 -12.82
CA VAL A 154 6.18 17.65 -11.98
C VAL A 154 5.87 17.61 -10.49
N ILE A 155 4.64 17.27 -10.09
CA ILE A 155 4.24 17.13 -8.68
C ILE A 155 5.04 16.05 -7.95
N PHE A 156 5.56 15.05 -8.67
CA PHE A 156 6.37 13.97 -8.08
C PHE A 156 7.84 14.35 -7.85
N LYS A 157 8.25 15.57 -8.20
CA LYS A 157 9.56 16.09 -7.79
C LYS A 157 9.59 16.33 -6.28
N GLU A 158 10.73 16.07 -5.66
CA GLU A 158 10.89 16.13 -4.19
C GLU A 158 10.45 17.46 -3.57
N GLU A 159 10.78 18.59 -4.22
CA GLU A 159 10.40 19.92 -3.76
C GLU A 159 8.88 20.09 -3.70
N ASN A 160 8.17 19.60 -4.72
CA ASN A 160 6.72 19.69 -4.79
C ASN A 160 6.05 18.71 -3.83
N LEU A 161 6.60 17.51 -3.67
CA LEU A 161 6.10 16.53 -2.70
C LEU A 161 6.13 17.09 -1.28
N ARG A 162 7.24 17.73 -0.86
CA ARG A 162 7.34 18.37 0.46
C ARG A 162 6.25 19.43 0.68
N ASN A 163 5.95 20.21 -0.35
CA ASN A 163 4.88 21.22 -0.30
C ASN A 163 3.48 20.61 -0.20
N VAL A 164 3.27 19.40 -0.74
CA VAL A 164 1.98 18.70 -0.64
C VAL A 164 1.85 18.02 0.73
N TYR A 165 2.95 17.48 1.27
CA TYR A 165 2.98 16.88 2.61
C TYR A 165 2.74 17.90 3.72
N SER A 166 3.22 19.13 3.57
CA SER A 166 2.94 20.21 4.53
C SER A 166 1.46 20.62 4.58
N GLN A 167 0.67 20.24 3.57
CA GLN A 167 -0.77 20.50 3.49
C GLN A 167 -1.63 19.29 3.93
N ASP A 168 -1.03 18.23 4.46
CA ASP A 168 -1.72 16.98 4.86
C ASP A 168 -2.45 16.27 3.71
N ARG A 169 -1.95 16.45 2.49
CA ARG A 169 -2.56 15.91 1.25
C ARG A 169 -1.91 14.61 0.79
N HIS A 170 -1.45 13.77 1.72
CA HIS A 170 -0.80 12.48 1.43
C HIS A 170 -1.70 11.54 0.62
N VAL A 171 -3.01 11.51 0.93
CA VAL A 171 -3.99 10.69 0.20
C VAL A 171 -4.07 11.08 -1.29
N ASP A 172 -3.95 12.37 -1.60
CA ASP A 172 -4.00 12.87 -2.97
C ASP A 172 -2.76 12.45 -3.75
N VAL A 173 -1.58 12.49 -3.11
CA VAL A 173 -0.32 12.01 -3.71
C VAL A 173 -0.42 10.53 -4.07
N LEU A 174 -0.91 9.69 -3.14
CA LEU A 174 -1.07 8.25 -3.38
C LEU A 174 -2.13 7.97 -4.46
N ASN A 175 -3.22 8.74 -4.49
CA ASN A 175 -4.22 8.62 -5.55
C ASN A 175 -3.69 9.01 -6.94
N LEU A 176 -2.89 10.08 -7.01
CA LEU A 176 -2.20 10.47 -8.24
C LEU A 176 -1.19 9.42 -8.67
N CYS A 177 -0.46 8.83 -7.72
CA CYS A 177 0.52 7.78 -7.97
C CYS A 177 -0.14 6.53 -8.57
N VAL A 178 -1.23 6.05 -7.96
CA VAL A 178 -2.02 4.91 -8.46
C VAL A 178 -2.62 5.16 -9.85
N ALA A 179 -2.92 6.41 -10.20
CA ALA A 179 -3.41 6.76 -11.53
C ALA A 179 -2.27 6.87 -12.58
N GLN A 180 -1.12 7.40 -12.18
CA GLN A 180 -0.01 7.74 -13.08
C GLN A 180 0.92 6.56 -13.38
N PHE A 181 1.19 5.71 -12.40
CA PHE A 181 2.21 4.67 -12.48
C PHE A 181 1.62 3.26 -12.31
N GLU A 182 2.33 2.26 -12.82
CA GLU A 182 1.99 0.86 -12.54
C GLU A 182 2.47 0.47 -11.13
N PRO A 183 1.78 -0.44 -10.42
CA PRO A 183 2.06 -0.79 -9.03
C PRO A 183 3.43 -1.44 -8.79
N ASP A 184 4.05 -1.99 -9.83
CA ASP A 184 5.39 -2.57 -9.80
C ASP A 184 6.49 -1.57 -10.24
N SER A 185 6.14 -0.39 -10.75
CA SER A 185 7.16 0.56 -11.20
C SER A 185 8.00 1.14 -10.05
N ALA A 186 9.28 1.40 -10.33
CA ALA A 186 10.23 1.96 -9.36
C ALA A 186 9.74 3.29 -8.76
N GLU A 187 9.20 4.18 -9.60
CA GLU A 187 8.67 5.46 -9.15
C GLU A 187 7.44 5.29 -8.25
N TYR A 188 6.54 4.34 -8.55
CA TYR A 188 5.40 4.04 -7.69
C TYR A 188 5.86 3.64 -6.29
N ILE A 189 6.77 2.66 -6.22
CA ILE A 189 7.29 2.15 -4.95
C ILE A 189 8.02 3.26 -4.18
N LYS A 190 8.86 4.04 -4.86
CA LYS A 190 9.60 5.17 -4.28
C LYS A 190 8.68 6.21 -3.66
N ILE A 191 7.67 6.68 -4.39
CA ILE A 191 6.73 7.71 -3.92
C ILE A 191 5.89 7.19 -2.75
N HIS A 192 5.42 5.95 -2.82
CA HIS A 192 4.67 5.33 -1.71
C HIS A 192 5.53 5.25 -0.45
N HIS A 193 6.76 4.72 -0.55
CA HIS A 193 7.68 4.63 0.59
C HIS A 193 8.00 6.01 1.18
N GLN A 194 8.29 7.00 0.33
CA GLN A 194 8.56 8.37 0.78
C GLN A 194 7.35 8.98 1.51
N THR A 195 6.14 8.72 1.02
CA THR A 195 4.90 9.20 1.67
C THR A 195 4.71 8.53 3.02
N TYR A 196 4.95 7.21 3.14
CA TYR A 196 4.83 6.49 4.40
C TYR A 196 5.86 6.96 5.43
N GLU A 197 7.10 7.19 5.00
CA GLU A 197 8.14 7.72 5.90
C GLU A 197 7.82 9.14 6.40
N ASP A 198 7.20 9.99 5.57
CA ASP A 198 6.78 11.33 6.02
C ASP A 198 5.64 11.26 7.05
N ILE A 199 4.71 10.31 6.87
CA ILE A 199 3.62 10.04 7.81
C ILE A 199 4.16 9.57 9.15
N ASP A 200 5.09 8.61 9.17
CA ASP A 200 5.72 8.11 10.40
C ASP A 200 6.46 9.22 11.14
N LYS A 201 7.24 10.04 10.42
CA LYS A 201 7.99 11.17 11.01
C LYS A 201 7.10 12.17 11.74
N HIS A 202 5.89 12.42 11.23
CA HIS A 202 4.96 13.42 11.79
C HIS A 202 3.80 12.79 12.58
N GLY A 203 3.73 11.47 12.70
CA GLY A 203 2.63 10.77 13.38
C GLY A 203 1.26 10.94 12.71
N LYS A 204 1.19 11.11 11.39
CA LYS A 204 -0.05 11.47 10.66
C LYS A 204 -0.82 10.24 10.13
N TYR A 205 -0.87 9.16 10.90
CA TYR A 205 -1.43 7.87 10.45
C TYR A 205 -2.92 7.94 10.11
N ASP A 206 -3.67 8.74 10.86
CA ASP A 206 -5.10 8.94 10.65
C ASP A 206 -5.44 9.50 9.27
N LEU A 207 -4.53 10.18 8.57
CA LEU A 207 -4.79 10.63 7.20
C LEU A 207 -5.15 9.45 6.28
N LEU A 208 -4.45 8.32 6.44
CA LEU A 208 -4.67 7.11 5.66
C LEU A 208 -5.71 6.17 6.27
N HIS A 209 -6.15 6.37 7.51
CA HIS A 209 -7.23 5.59 8.11
C HIS A 209 -8.52 5.70 7.29
N SER A 210 -9.28 4.61 7.15
CA SER A 210 -10.45 4.49 6.26
C SER A 210 -10.15 4.86 4.79
N THR A 211 -8.93 4.56 4.32
CA THR A 211 -8.57 4.64 2.89
C THR A 211 -7.96 3.32 2.42
N ARG A 212 -8.04 3.05 1.12
CA ARG A 212 -7.43 1.85 0.50
C ARG A 212 -5.91 1.77 0.62
N HIS A 213 -5.26 2.85 1.07
CA HIS A 213 -3.81 2.95 1.15
C HIS A 213 -3.26 2.53 2.52
N PHE A 214 -4.13 2.39 3.53
CA PHE A 214 -3.71 2.04 4.89
C PHE A 214 -2.96 0.70 4.93
N GLY A 215 -3.47 -0.33 4.26
CA GLY A 215 -2.81 -1.64 4.28
C GLY A 215 -1.42 -1.64 3.65
N GLY A 216 -1.22 -0.87 2.57
CA GLY A 216 0.10 -0.72 1.97
C GLY A 216 1.12 -0.06 2.91
N MET A 217 0.65 0.92 3.70
CA MET A 217 1.46 1.58 4.74
C MET A 217 1.80 0.61 5.88
N ALA A 218 0.80 -0.09 6.44
CA ALA A 218 1.02 -1.04 7.53
C ALA A 218 1.97 -2.18 7.10
N TRP A 219 1.78 -2.71 5.89
CA TRP A 219 2.65 -3.73 5.30
C TRP A 219 4.10 -3.24 5.14
N TYR A 220 4.28 -2.00 4.69
CA TYR A 220 5.62 -1.41 4.57
C TYR A 220 6.31 -1.30 5.95
N PHE A 221 5.62 -0.80 6.96
CA PHE A 221 6.19 -0.63 8.29
C PHE A 221 6.55 -1.96 8.96
N VAL A 222 5.69 -2.98 8.83
CA VAL A 222 5.96 -4.32 9.37
C VAL A 222 7.19 -4.94 8.71
N ASN A 223 7.31 -4.83 7.37
CA ASN A 223 8.47 -5.36 6.65
C ASN A 223 9.77 -4.61 6.98
N LYS A 224 9.70 -3.29 7.21
CA LYS A 224 10.85 -2.46 7.59
C LYS A 224 11.15 -2.44 9.08
N LYS A 225 10.36 -3.14 9.91
CA LYS A 225 10.44 -3.11 11.38
C LYS A 225 10.40 -1.69 11.97
N LYS A 226 9.61 -0.82 11.34
CA LYS A 226 9.36 0.57 11.76
C LYS A 226 7.91 0.73 12.21
N ILE A 227 7.42 -0.16 13.07
CA ILE A 227 6.01 -0.17 13.44
C ILE A 227 5.69 0.70 14.64
N ASP A 228 6.66 1.06 15.49
CA ASP A 228 6.47 1.68 16.81
C ASP A 228 5.49 2.84 16.87
N GLY A 229 5.46 3.73 15.87
CA GLY A 229 4.58 4.90 15.88
C GLY A 229 3.09 4.58 15.64
N LEU A 230 2.79 3.52 14.89
CA LEU A 230 1.42 3.13 14.56
C LEU A 230 0.61 2.57 15.77
N PRO A 231 1.12 1.63 16.60
CA PRO A 231 0.40 1.18 17.78
C PRO A 231 0.27 2.30 18.82
N ILE A 232 1.22 3.24 18.90
CA ILE A 232 1.09 4.42 19.76
C ILE A 232 -0.14 5.26 19.35
N ASP A 233 -0.26 5.60 18.06
CA ASP A 233 -1.42 6.35 17.55
C ASP A 233 -2.73 5.58 17.73
N GLN A 234 -2.73 4.26 17.52
CA GLN A 234 -3.90 3.41 17.74
C GLN A 234 -4.32 3.36 19.21
N ILE A 235 -3.40 3.19 20.17
CA ILE A 235 -3.71 3.16 21.60
C ILE A 235 -4.23 4.53 22.07
N GLN A 236 -3.64 5.64 21.59
CA GLN A 236 -4.10 7.00 21.92
C GLN A 236 -5.50 7.32 21.40
N ARG A 237 -5.99 6.55 20.42
CA ARG A 237 -7.34 6.67 19.83
C ARG A 237 -8.32 5.60 20.33
N ASP A 238 -7.95 4.89 21.39
CA ASP A 238 -8.71 3.77 21.95
C ASP A 238 -8.93 2.59 20.97
N LEU A 239 -8.08 2.46 19.93
CA LEU A 239 -8.10 1.39 18.92
C LEU A 239 -7.14 0.24 19.30
N VAL A 240 -7.26 -0.26 20.52
CA VAL A 240 -6.37 -1.30 21.05
C VAL A 240 -6.47 -2.61 20.26
N ASP A 241 -7.67 -2.97 19.80
CA ASP A 241 -7.87 -4.17 19.00
C ASP A 241 -7.09 -4.13 17.68
N ASP A 242 -6.95 -2.94 17.09
CA ASP A 242 -6.18 -2.73 15.87
C ASP A 242 -4.68 -2.76 16.15
N ALA A 243 -4.24 -2.23 17.30
CA ALA A 243 -2.87 -2.35 17.78
C ALA A 243 -2.48 -3.81 18.03
N THR A 244 -3.35 -4.62 18.64
CA THR A 244 -3.13 -6.06 18.79
C THR A 244 -3.07 -6.74 17.42
N SER A 245 -3.96 -6.39 16.49
CA SER A 245 -3.98 -6.94 15.13
C SER A 245 -2.70 -6.62 14.35
N LEU A 246 -2.12 -5.42 14.57
CA LEU A 246 -0.83 -5.02 14.00
C LEU A 246 0.33 -5.88 14.51
N VAL A 247 0.40 -6.12 15.82
CA VAL A 247 1.48 -6.93 16.40
C VAL A 247 1.31 -8.41 16.04
N GLN A 248 0.06 -8.89 15.91
CA GLN A 248 -0.21 -10.21 15.33
C GLN A 248 0.34 -10.29 13.90
N LEU A 249 0.05 -9.31 13.05
CA LEU A 249 0.61 -9.25 11.69
C LEU A 249 2.15 -9.24 11.69
N TYR A 250 2.77 -8.53 12.65
CA TYR A 250 4.21 -8.53 12.83
C TYR A 250 4.77 -9.93 13.16
N HIS A 251 4.13 -10.65 14.09
CA HIS A 251 4.55 -12.02 14.44
C HIS A 251 4.34 -13.03 13.30
N ILE A 252 3.32 -12.84 12.46
CA ILE A 252 3.09 -13.70 11.27
C ILE A 252 4.24 -13.51 10.26
N LEU A 253 4.69 -12.26 10.04
CA LEU A 253 5.78 -11.95 9.11
C LEU A 253 7.18 -12.26 9.66
N HIS A 254 7.37 -12.17 10.98
CA HIS A 254 8.65 -12.40 11.66
C HIS A 254 8.51 -13.51 12.74
N PRO A 255 8.25 -14.77 12.35
CA PRO A 255 7.98 -15.86 13.30
C PRO A 255 9.18 -16.22 14.19
N ASP A 256 10.39 -15.94 13.71
CA ASP A 256 11.66 -16.18 14.45
C ASP A 256 12.05 -14.99 15.34
N GLY A 257 11.23 -13.94 15.40
CA GLY A 257 11.44 -12.80 16.29
C GLY A 257 11.31 -13.19 17.78
N GLN A 258 12.05 -12.49 18.64
CA GLN A 258 11.98 -12.67 20.10
C GLN A 258 10.57 -12.42 20.61
N SER A 259 9.90 -11.40 20.09
CA SER A 259 8.50 -11.06 20.41
C SER A 259 7.54 -12.20 20.08
N ALA A 260 7.71 -12.83 18.91
CA ALA A 260 6.86 -13.91 18.45
C ALA A 260 7.08 -15.21 19.25
N GLN A 261 8.32 -15.49 19.64
CA GLN A 261 8.66 -16.66 20.46
C GLN A 261 8.12 -16.51 21.89
N GLU A 262 8.39 -15.38 22.55
CA GLU A 262 7.89 -15.12 23.90
C GLU A 262 6.37 -15.07 23.95
N ALA A 263 5.73 -14.50 22.92
CA ALA A 263 4.26 -14.49 22.84
C ALA A 263 3.67 -15.90 22.74
N LYS A 264 4.34 -16.83 22.04
CA LYS A 264 3.92 -18.24 21.95
C LYS A 264 4.13 -18.98 23.27
N GLU A 265 5.27 -18.76 23.93
CA GLU A 265 5.59 -19.38 25.22
C GLU A 265 4.62 -18.95 26.32
N GLN A 266 4.25 -17.67 26.33
CA GLN A 266 3.39 -17.07 27.35
C GLN A 266 1.90 -17.13 26.98
N ALA A 267 1.54 -17.70 25.83
CA ALA A 267 0.19 -17.66 25.26
C ALA A 267 -0.43 -16.26 25.36
N ALA A 268 0.35 -15.24 24.97
CA ALA A 268 0.01 -13.84 25.18
C ALA A 268 -1.15 -13.41 24.27
N GLU A 269 -2.23 -12.89 24.86
CA GLU A 269 -3.39 -12.38 24.13
C GLU A 269 -3.67 -10.89 24.42
N GLY A 270 -4.34 -10.22 23.48
CA GLY A 270 -4.81 -8.83 23.63
C GLY A 270 -3.70 -7.84 24.00
N LEU A 271 -3.90 -7.13 25.10
CA LEU A 271 -2.95 -6.13 25.64
C LEU A 271 -1.60 -6.73 26.03
N HIS A 272 -1.56 -8.01 26.42
CA HIS A 272 -0.32 -8.67 26.81
C HIS A 272 0.61 -8.84 25.61
N LEU A 273 0.05 -9.11 24.44
CA LEU A 273 0.81 -9.27 23.19
C LEU A 273 1.53 -7.95 22.81
N ILE A 274 0.90 -6.80 23.06
CA ILE A 274 1.51 -5.47 22.87
C ILE A 274 2.64 -5.26 23.89
N LYS A 275 2.46 -5.66 25.16
CA LYS A 275 3.51 -5.55 26.20
C LYS A 275 4.73 -6.40 25.87
N VAL A 276 4.55 -7.64 25.40
CA VAL A 276 5.64 -8.52 24.99
C VAL A 276 6.44 -7.88 23.84
N PHE A 277 5.75 -7.38 22.81
CA PHE A 277 6.41 -6.68 21.71
C PHE A 277 7.17 -5.43 22.17
N ALA A 278 6.57 -4.63 23.06
CA ALA A 278 7.19 -3.41 23.58
C ALA A 278 8.50 -3.67 24.34
N LYS A 279 8.61 -4.80 25.05
CA LYS A 279 9.81 -5.16 25.83
C LYS A 279 10.94 -5.77 25.00
N THR A 280 10.59 -6.44 23.91
CA THR A 280 11.52 -7.29 23.16
C THR A 280 12.06 -6.61 21.91
N GLU A 281 11.18 -6.14 21.03
CA GLU A 281 11.57 -5.72 19.67
C GLU A 281 11.28 -4.24 19.35
N ALA A 282 10.42 -3.58 20.11
CA ALA A 282 10.12 -2.17 19.89
C ALA A 282 11.31 -1.26 20.22
N GLN A 283 11.65 -0.30 19.35
CA GLN A 283 12.70 0.69 19.64
C GLN A 283 12.21 1.72 20.65
N LYS A 284 10.92 2.08 20.59
CA LYS A 284 10.23 2.99 21.51
C LYS A 284 9.42 2.23 22.57
N GLY A 285 9.90 1.07 23.01
CA GLY A 285 9.21 0.21 23.98
C GLY A 285 8.68 0.92 25.22
N ALA A 286 9.52 1.71 25.89
CA ALA A 286 9.13 2.46 27.10
C ALA A 286 7.98 3.45 26.84
N TYR A 287 7.93 4.05 25.65
CA TYR A 287 6.85 4.98 25.30
C TYR A 287 5.54 4.23 25.00
N ILE A 288 5.63 3.06 24.35
CA ILE A 288 4.48 2.19 24.13
C ILE A 288 3.90 1.72 25.47
N GLU A 289 4.74 1.28 26.40
CA GLU A 289 4.30 0.87 27.74
C GLU A 289 3.64 2.01 28.52
N LEU A 290 4.23 3.21 28.49
CA LEU A 290 3.65 4.39 29.12
C LEU A 290 2.28 4.74 28.53
N THR A 291 2.16 4.72 27.21
CA THR A 291 0.91 5.00 26.50
C THR A 291 -0.16 3.95 26.85
N LEU A 292 0.24 2.68 26.92
CA LEU A 292 -0.63 1.58 27.30
C LEU A 292 -1.09 1.69 28.77
N GLN A 293 -0.21 2.10 29.68
CA GLN A 293 -0.56 2.32 31.08
C GLN A 293 -1.56 3.46 31.23
N ALA A 294 -1.34 4.58 30.55
CA ALA A 294 -2.28 5.71 30.55
C ALA A 294 -3.67 5.28 30.04
N TYR A 295 -3.73 4.48 28.98
CA TYR A 295 -4.98 3.89 28.48
C TYR A 295 -5.66 2.96 29.51
N GLN A 296 -4.90 2.11 30.21
CA GLN A 296 -5.46 1.23 31.24
C GLN A 296 -6.05 2.02 32.42
N GLU A 297 -5.41 3.12 32.83
CA GLU A 297 -5.89 4.01 33.89
C GLU A 297 -7.17 4.76 33.48
N THR A 298 -7.27 5.25 32.23
CA THR A 298 -8.50 5.88 31.72
C THR A 298 -9.65 4.87 31.62
N VAL A 299 -9.41 3.66 31.13
CA VAL A 299 -10.47 2.63 31.07
C VAL A 299 -10.96 2.22 32.45
N THR A 300 -10.05 2.09 33.43
CA THR A 300 -10.40 1.73 34.81
C THR A 300 -11.20 2.82 35.51
N SER A 301 -10.91 4.10 35.23
CA SER A 301 -11.69 5.20 35.79
C SER A 301 -13.10 5.32 35.18
N HIS A 302 -13.27 5.05 33.87
CA HIS A 302 -14.59 5.02 33.23
C HIS A 302 -15.45 3.86 33.71
N SER A 303 -14.85 2.68 33.94
CA SER A 303 -15.57 1.51 34.47
C SER A 303 -15.94 1.66 35.95
N ALA A 304 -15.17 2.41 36.74
CA ALA A 304 -15.49 2.73 38.12
C ALA A 304 -16.53 3.86 38.27
N ALA A 305 -16.72 4.68 37.24
CA ALA A 305 -17.69 5.78 37.21
C ALA A 305 -19.06 5.40 36.59
N SER A 306 -19.19 4.17 36.07
CA SER A 306 -20.44 3.60 35.53
C SER A 306 -21.08 2.64 36.53
#